data_AF-A0A7X7WGC5-F1
#
_entry.id   AF-A0A7X7WGC5-F1
#
_cell.length_a   1.000
_cell.length_b   1.000
_cell.length_c   1.000
_cell.angle_alpha   90.00
_cell.angle_beta   90.00
_cell.angle_gamma   90.00
#
_symmetry.space_group_name_H-M   'P 1'
#
loop_
_entity.id
_entity.type
_entity.pdbx_description
1 polymer ?
#
loop_
_entity_poly.entity_id
_entity_poly.type
_entity_poly.pdbx_seq_one_letter_code
_entity_poly.pdbx_strand_id
1 'polypeptide(L)' 'PFAPHLTIGRVKFLSGIEKLIEKLKTTRFETEPFSVEKVTIYKSDLTPRGPIYTSMGEVMLGQ' A
#
# COMPACT_ATOMS: atom_id res chain seq x y z
N PRO A 1 -10.92 -14.73 -0.16
CA PRO A 1 -9.56 -15.17 0.24
C PRO A 1 -8.64 -13.95 0.33
N PHE A 2 -7.62 -13.97 1.19
CA PHE A 2 -6.64 -12.88 1.31
C PHE A 2 -5.60 -12.95 0.18
N ALA A 3 -5.26 -11.81 -0.41
CA ALA A 3 -4.22 -11.66 -1.42
C ALA A 3 -3.28 -10.52 -1.00
N PRO A 4 -2.06 -10.80 -0.50
CA PRO A 4 -1.14 -9.76 -0.04
C PRO A 4 -0.71 -8.87 -1.20
N HIS A 5 -0.87 -7.56 -1.06
CA HIS A 5 -0.50 -6.57 -2.07
C HIS A 5 -0.18 -5.22 -1.42
N LEU A 6 0.63 -4.41 -2.11
CA LEU A 6 0.89 -3.02 -1.75
C LEU A 6 0.08 -2.09 -2.66
N THR A 7 -0.79 -1.27 -2.07
CA THR A 7 -1.51 -0.25 -2.83
C THR A 7 -0.58 0.93 -3.11
N ILE A 8 -0.22 1.14 -4.38
CA ILE A 8 0.65 2.25 -4.83
C ILE A 8 -0.12 3.51 -5.23
N GLY A 9 -1.43 3.40 -5.47
CA GLY A 9 -2.25 4.51 -5.91
C GLY A 9 -3.69 4.07 -6.21
N ARG A 10 -4.57 5.06 -6.42
CA ARG A 10 -5.97 4.86 -6.81
C ARG A 10 -6.30 5.78 -7.98
N VAL A 11 -6.80 5.21 -9.06
CA VAL A 11 -7.20 5.97 -10.23
C VAL A 11 -8.54 6.67 -9.94
N LYS A 12 -8.55 7.99 -10.03
CA LYS A 12 -9.75 8.81 -9.75
C LYS A 12 -10.71 8.87 -10.95
N PHE A 13 -10.16 8.94 -12.16
CA PHE A 13 -10.92 8.99 -13.41
C PHE A 13 -10.22 8.12 -14.46
N LEU A 14 -11.00 7.47 -15.31
CA LEU A 14 -10.48 6.59 -16.37
C LEU A 14 -10.11 7.35 -17.66
N SER A 15 -10.43 8.63 -17.76
CA SER A 15 -10.13 9.45 -18.95
C SER A 15 -8.63 9.52 -19.19
N GLY A 16 -8.17 9.05 -20.35
CA GLY A 16 -6.76 9.08 -20.75
C GLY A 16 -5.87 8.02 -20.07
N ILE A 17 -6.47 6.98 -19.50
CA ILE A 17 -5.75 5.92 -18.76
C ILE A 17 -4.94 5.00 -19.69
N GLU A 18 -5.16 5.03 -21.00
CA GLU A 18 -4.56 4.10 -21.96
C GLU A 18 -3.03 4.16 -21.90
N LYS A 19 -2.46 5.37 -21.85
CA LYS A 19 -1.01 5.56 -21.72
C LYS A 19 -0.46 5.02 -20.41
N LEU A 20 -1.22 5.18 -19.32
CA LEU A 20 -0.84 4.66 -18.00
C LEU A 20 -0.85 3.12 -18.02
N ILE A 21 -1.86 2.50 -18.60
CA ILE A 21 -1.96 1.04 -18.73
C ILE A 21 -0.78 0.50 -19.52
N GLU A 22 -0.47 1.07 -20.70
CA GLU A 22 0.67 0.63 -21.51
C GLU A 22 2.00 0.76 -20.77
N LYS A 23 2.17 1.82 -19.98
CA LYS A 23 3.36 1.99 -19.15
C LYS A 23 3.41 0.96 -18.01
N LEU A 24 2.30 0.71 -17.33
CA LEU A 24 2.24 -0.28 -16.24
C LEU A 24 2.53 -1.70 -16.73
N LYS A 25 2.06 -2.09 -17.91
CA LYS A 25 2.35 -3.40 -18.52
C LYS A 25 3.85 -3.63 -18.76
N THR A 26 4.60 -2.57 -19.03
CA THR A 26 6.04 -2.62 -19.35
C THR A 26 6.94 -2.30 -18.16
N THR A 27 6.37 -1.79 -17.08
CA THR A 27 7.12 -1.44 -15.87
C THR A 27 7.36 -2.70 -15.05
N ARG A 28 8.64 -3.01 -14.80
CA ARG A 28 9.04 -4.04 -13.84
C ARG A 28 9.24 -3.40 -12.47
N PHE A 29 8.74 -4.05 -11.43
CA PHE A 29 8.94 -3.66 -10.05
C PHE A 29 9.38 -4.90 -9.27
N GLU A 30 10.58 -4.85 -8.74
CA GLU A 30 11.18 -5.90 -7.92
C GLU A 30 11.66 -5.25 -6.63
N THR A 31 11.49 -5.96 -5.52
CA THR A 31 11.98 -5.57 -4.21
C THR A 31 12.80 -6.71 -3.65
N GLU A 32 13.83 -6.38 -2.88
CA GLU A 32 14.53 -7.40 -2.10
C GLU A 32 13.55 -8.10 -1.14
N PRO A 33 13.64 -9.44 -1.01
CA PRO A 33 12.85 -10.14 -0.02
C PRO A 33 13.27 -9.73 1.39
N PHE A 34 12.30 -9.67 2.31
CA PHE A 34 12.54 -9.34 3.71
C PHE A 34 11.72 -10.22 4.64
N SER A 35 12.23 -10.41 5.86
CA SER A 35 11.49 -11.08 6.93
C SER A 35 10.58 -10.08 7.63
N VAL A 36 9.34 -10.48 7.90
CA VAL A 36 8.40 -9.64 8.65
C VAL A 36 8.80 -9.66 10.13
N GLU A 37 9.33 -8.56 10.63
CA GLU A 37 9.81 -8.43 12.02
C GLU A 37 8.70 -8.09 13.01
N LYS A 38 7.65 -7.41 12.57
CA LYS A 38 6.54 -6.99 13.42
C LYS A 38 5.27 -6.70 12.65
N VAL A 39 4.16 -6.71 13.38
CA VAL A 39 2.87 -6.21 12.93
C VAL A 39 2.51 -4.98 13.76
N THR A 40 2.26 -3.85 13.10
CA THR A 40 1.81 -2.62 13.75
C THR A 40 0.30 -2.44 13.52
N ILE A 41 -0.44 -2.19 14.59
CA ILE A 41 -1.85 -1.82 14.50
C ILE A 41 -1.94 -0.31 14.29
N TYR A 42 -2.53 0.10 13.17
CA TYR A 42 -2.76 1.50 12.85
C TYR A 42 -4.24 1.87 12.99
N LYS A 43 -4.49 3.06 13.54
CA LYS A 43 -5.78 3.76 13.45
C LYS A 43 -5.70 4.78 12.32
N SER A 44 -6.76 4.85 11.50
CA SER A 44 -6.89 5.85 10.43
C SER A 44 -8.07 6.77 10.74
N ASP A 45 -7.80 8.05 10.99
CA ASP A 45 -8.81 9.08 11.20
C ASP A 45 -8.91 9.95 9.94
N LEU A 46 -9.99 9.81 9.18
CA LEU A 46 -10.19 10.60 7.96
C LEU A 46 -10.62 12.03 8.29
N THR A 47 -9.86 13.01 7.83
CA THR A 47 -10.19 14.44 7.97
C THR A 47 -10.38 15.10 6.60
N PRO A 48 -10.98 16.31 6.52
CA PRO A 48 -11.04 17.08 5.28
C PRO A 48 -9.66 17.40 4.68
N ARG A 49 -8.59 17.40 5.48
CA ARG A 49 -7.21 17.63 5.01
C ARG A 49 -6.50 16.34 4.57
N GLY A 50 -7.13 15.19 4.77
CA GLY A 50 -6.57 13.86 4.50
C GLY A 50 -6.62 12.92 5.71
N PRO A 51 -6.29 11.64 5.52
CA PRO A 51 -6.23 10.66 6.60
C PRO A 51 -5.03 10.92 7.53
N ILE A 52 -5.25 10.86 8.84
CA ILE A 52 -4.21 10.83 9.85
C ILE A 52 -4.05 9.38 10.32
N TYR A 53 -2.84 8.85 10.23
CA TYR A 53 -2.53 7.49 10.69
C TYR A 53 -1.78 7.55 12.01
N THR A 54 -2.29 6.83 13.01
CA THR A 54 -1.69 6.73 14.35
C THR A 54 -1.30 5.28 14.62
N SER A 55 -0.05 5.03 14.99
CA SER A 55 0.38 3.72 15.49
C SER A 55 -0.18 3.49 16.89
N MET A 56 -0.95 2.42 17.06
CA MET A 56 -1.65 2.08 18.31
C MET A 56 -0.89 1.04 19.15
N GLY A 57 0.03 0.32 18.53
CA GLY A 57 0.79 -0.76 19.18
C GLY A 57 1.44 -1.68 18.15
N GLU A 58 2.43 -2.45 18.61
CA GLU A 58 3.24 -3.33 17.78
C GLU A 58 3.35 -4.71 18.43
N VAL A 59 3.37 -5.74 17.59
CA VAL A 59 3.63 -7.13 17.97
C VAL A 59 4.86 -7.59 17.21
N MET A 60 5.93 -7.93 17.93
CA MET A 60 7.14 -8.50 17.33
C MET A 60 6.86 -9.93 16.85
N LEU A 61 7.38 -10.29 15.69
CA LEU A 61 7.33 -11.63 15.11
C LEU A 61 8.73 -12.23 15.09
N GLY A 62 8.84 -13.54 15.29
CA GLY A 62 10.13 -14.25 15.27
C GLY A 62 10.93 -14.17 16.57
N GLN A 63 10.27 -13.90 17.70
CA GLN A 63 10.81 -14.24 19.03
C GLN A 63 10.66 -15.74 19.31
#